data_AF-A0A1H1MEK2-F1
#
_entry.id   AF-A0A1H1MEK2-F1
#
_cell.length_a   1.000
_cell.length_b   1.000
_cell.length_c   1.000
_cell.angle_alpha   90.00
_cell.angle_beta   90.00
_cell.angle_gamma   90.00
#
_symmetry.space_group_name_H-M   'P 1'
#
loop_
_entity.id
_entity.type
_entity.pdbx_description
1 polymer ?
#
loop_
_entity_poly.entity_id
_entity_poly.type
_entity_poly.pdbx_seq_one_letter_code
_entity_poly.pdbx_strand_id
1 'polypeptide(L)'
;MTTIEDGFLAAEAAIILVIMLWSGWNHEAAGGLKAMPAAAAFILFALLGQFQTQGQLLQWNGSAIGLLLLAAWIWRKLVPPSDRVYTLGCAFLLGFLQIWLGTLYGGSPQLVIIREGWDAAIISGALASLLTLRVTSQVVVLAGAAALASLYPVWAAPGLTVTVIGGAAWWDKLALAAFSCRLASLVVQALAASLGRVLSHQGNHPEGEA
;
A
#
# COMPACT_ATOMS: atom_id res chain seq x y z
N MET A 1 14.47 20.50 13.44
CA MET A 1 13.86 19.15 13.29
C MET A 1 14.22 18.68 11.89
N THR A 2 14.98 17.60 11.79
CA THR A 2 15.57 17.11 10.54
C THR A 2 14.48 16.76 9.53
N THR A 3 14.29 17.64 8.55
CA THR A 3 13.39 17.45 7.40
C THR A 3 13.95 16.30 6.57
N ILE A 4 13.46 15.08 6.82
CA ILE A 4 13.53 14.04 5.79
C ILE A 4 12.72 14.61 4.62
N GLU A 5 13.41 14.86 3.51
CA GLU A 5 12.82 15.39 2.29
C GLU A 5 11.70 14.46 1.82
N ASP A 6 10.55 15.04 1.46
CA ASP A 6 9.41 14.26 0.98
C ASP A 6 9.84 13.41 -0.22
N GLY A 7 9.47 12.13 -0.23
CA GLY A 7 9.87 11.16 -1.26
C GLY A 7 11.10 10.34 -0.91
N PHE A 8 11.76 10.61 0.22
CA PHE A 8 12.93 9.87 0.66
C PHE A 8 12.63 8.37 0.83
N LEU A 9 11.50 8.02 1.48
CA LEU A 9 11.16 6.62 1.74
C LEU A 9 10.82 5.87 0.44
N ALA A 10 10.09 6.52 -0.46
CA ALA A 10 9.77 5.96 -1.77
C ALA A 10 11.04 5.77 -2.62
N ALA A 11 11.96 6.74 -2.59
CA ALA A 11 13.24 6.65 -3.30
C ALA A 11 14.13 5.55 -2.70
N GLU A 12 14.23 5.45 -1.37
CA GLU A 12 14.99 4.42 -0.68
C GLU A 12 14.42 3.02 -0.98
N ALA A 13 13.11 2.86 -0.88
CA ALA A 13 12.44 1.60 -1.24
C ALA A 13 12.69 1.21 -2.71
N ALA A 14 12.70 2.19 -3.62
CA ALA A 14 13.02 1.93 -5.02
C ALA A 14 14.48 1.52 -5.24
N ILE A 15 15.43 2.16 -4.55
CA ILE A 15 16.85 1.80 -4.61
C ILE A 15 17.05 0.38 -4.08
N ILE A 16 16.47 0.06 -2.92
CA ILE A 16 16.51 -1.28 -2.34
C ILE A 16 15.93 -2.31 -3.32
N LEU A 17 14.80 -1.99 -3.96
CA LEU A 17 14.19 -2.86 -4.96
C LEU A 17 15.14 -3.10 -6.15
N VAL A 18 15.79 -2.06 -6.68
CA VAL A 18 16.76 -2.20 -7.77
C VAL A 18 17.95 -3.07 -7.36
N ILE A 19 18.49 -2.86 -6.15
CA ILE A 19 19.58 -3.67 -5.60
C ILE A 19 19.14 -5.13 -5.48
N MET A 20 17.95 -5.40 -4.96
CA MET A 20 17.41 -6.78 -4.84
C MET A 20 17.20 -7.45 -6.21
N LEU A 21 16.76 -6.71 -7.21
CA LEU A 21 16.57 -7.23 -8.57
C LEU A 21 17.89 -7.55 -9.27
N TRP A 22 18.97 -6.80 -8.99
CA TRP A 22 20.30 -7.01 -9.57
C TRP A 22 21.16 -8.02 -8.80
N SER A 23 21.01 -8.11 -7.48
CA SER A 23 21.82 -9.00 -6.63
C SER A 23 21.44 -10.48 -6.70
N GLY A 24 20.44 -10.85 -7.52
CA GLY A 24 19.98 -12.24 -7.68
C GLY A 24 18.92 -12.67 -6.66
N TRP A 25 18.65 -11.86 -5.64
CA TRP A 25 17.60 -12.07 -4.62
C TRP A 25 16.17 -11.91 -5.16
N ASN A 26 16.05 -11.59 -6.44
CA ASN A 26 14.80 -11.45 -7.17
C ASN A 26 13.82 -12.63 -6.98
N HIS A 27 14.33 -13.87 -6.94
CA HIS A 27 13.46 -15.03 -6.75
C HIS A 27 12.78 -15.03 -5.38
N GLU A 28 13.50 -14.60 -4.34
CA GLU A 28 13.06 -14.60 -2.94
C GLU A 28 12.28 -13.33 -2.57
N ALA A 29 12.74 -12.16 -3.04
CA ALA A 29 12.18 -10.86 -2.69
C ALA A 29 11.06 -10.39 -3.63
N ALA A 30 11.16 -10.73 -4.93
CA ALA A 30 10.27 -10.20 -5.98
C ALA A 30 9.57 -11.31 -6.78
N GLY A 31 9.59 -12.56 -6.31
CA GLY A 31 8.88 -13.67 -6.94
C GLY A 31 9.35 -14.00 -8.36
N GLY A 32 10.61 -13.70 -8.68
CA GLY A 32 11.20 -13.97 -10.01
C GLY A 32 10.84 -12.92 -11.09
N LEU A 33 10.44 -11.71 -10.70
CA LEU A 33 10.22 -10.58 -11.59
C LEU A 33 11.48 -10.25 -12.41
N LYS A 34 11.45 -10.40 -13.73
CA LYS A 34 12.62 -10.06 -14.57
C LYS A 34 13.08 -8.61 -14.29
N ALA A 35 14.38 -8.40 -14.08
CA ALA A 35 14.92 -7.09 -13.69
C ALA A 35 14.63 -5.99 -14.75
N MET A 36 14.66 -6.35 -16.04
CA MET A 36 14.37 -5.45 -17.16
C MET A 36 12.96 -4.82 -17.10
N PRO A 37 11.85 -5.58 -17.02
CA PRO A 37 10.52 -4.97 -16.93
C PRO A 37 10.29 -4.20 -15.63
N ALA A 38 10.92 -4.59 -14.52
CA ALA A 38 10.84 -3.84 -13.26
C ALA A 38 11.56 -2.48 -13.36
N ALA A 39 12.77 -2.45 -13.93
CA ALA A 39 13.49 -1.21 -14.21
C ALA A 39 12.75 -0.32 -15.22
N ALA A 40 12.18 -0.91 -16.28
CA ALA A 40 11.36 -0.19 -17.25
C ALA A 40 10.11 0.41 -16.61
N ALA A 41 9.43 -0.32 -15.72
CA ALA A 41 8.30 0.21 -14.96
C ALA A 41 8.74 1.37 -14.06
N PHE A 42 9.86 1.24 -13.34
CA PHE A 42 10.37 2.31 -12.49
C PHE A 42 10.68 3.59 -13.30
N ILE A 43 11.39 3.47 -14.42
CA ILE A 43 11.70 4.59 -15.32
C ILE A 43 10.42 5.21 -15.86
N LEU A 44 9.44 4.40 -16.28
CA LEU A 44 8.16 4.87 -16.76
C LEU A 44 7.41 5.67 -15.69
N PHE A 45 7.34 5.18 -14.45
CA PHE A 45 6.70 5.88 -13.34
C PHE A 45 7.43 7.17 -12.95
N ALA A 46 8.77 7.18 -13.00
CA ALA A 46 9.57 8.39 -12.76
C ALA A 46 9.35 9.46 -13.84
N LEU A 47 9.28 9.06 -15.11
CA LEU A 47 8.99 9.96 -16.23
C LEU A 47 7.55 10.49 -16.16
N LEU A 48 6.58 9.62 -15.84
CA LEU A 48 5.20 10.03 -15.62
C LEU A 48 5.07 10.99 -14.43
N GLY A 49 5.97 10.90 -13.45
CA GLY A 49 6.10 11.78 -12.30
C GLY A 49 6.40 13.25 -12.63
N GLN A 50 6.87 13.53 -13.84
CA GLN A 50 7.15 14.89 -14.32
C GLN A 50 5.91 15.60 -14.88
N PHE A 51 4.85 14.84 -15.20
CA PHE A 51 3.63 15.39 -15.77
C PHE A 51 2.64 15.70 -14.66
N GLN A 52 2.28 16.97 -14.50
CA GLN A 52 1.26 17.40 -13.55
C GLN A 52 0.09 18.04 -14.29
N THR A 53 -1.13 17.64 -13.93
CA THR A 53 -2.34 18.30 -14.44
C THR A 53 -2.48 19.67 -13.79
N GLN A 54 -2.72 20.71 -14.58
CA GLN A 54 -2.94 22.06 -14.07
C GLN A 54 -4.40 22.23 -13.61
N GLY A 55 -4.67 21.93 -12.34
CA GLY A 55 -5.94 22.23 -11.68
C GLY A 55 -5.75 23.27 -10.57
N GLN A 56 -6.74 24.16 -10.39
CA GLN A 56 -6.70 25.20 -9.35
C GLN A 56 -6.88 24.64 -7.92
N LEU A 57 -7.58 23.52 -7.77
CA LEU A 57 -7.89 22.90 -6.47
C LEU A 57 -7.23 21.53 -6.28
N LEU A 58 -6.99 20.82 -7.38
CA LEU A 58 -6.51 19.45 -7.38
C LEU A 58 -5.51 19.27 -8.52
N GLN A 59 -4.30 18.81 -8.18
CA GLN A 59 -3.26 18.49 -9.15
C GLN A 59 -2.96 17.00 -9.06
N TRP A 60 -3.00 16.33 -10.20
CA TRP A 60 -2.63 14.93 -10.33
C TRP A 60 -1.28 14.81 -11.00
N ASN A 61 -0.41 14.04 -10.38
CA ASN A 61 0.80 13.59 -11.02
C ASN A 61 0.50 12.39 -11.94
N GLY A 62 1.11 12.36 -13.14
CA GLY A 62 0.98 11.30 -14.11
C GLY A 62 1.36 9.93 -13.52
N SER A 63 2.28 9.90 -12.56
CA SER A 63 2.64 8.68 -11.83
C SER A 63 1.48 8.11 -11.01
N ALA A 64 0.66 8.97 -10.37
CA ALA A 64 -0.50 8.52 -9.60
C ALA A 64 -1.64 8.07 -10.52
N ILE A 65 -1.85 8.76 -11.64
CA ILE A 65 -2.79 8.32 -12.68
C ILE A 65 -2.37 6.95 -13.21
N GLY A 66 -1.08 6.78 -13.52
CA GLY A 66 -0.51 5.50 -13.95
C GLY A 66 -0.75 4.38 -12.92
N LEU A 67 -0.59 4.67 -11.63
CA LEU A 67 -0.84 3.68 -10.57
C LEU A 67 -2.31 3.28 -10.52
N LEU A 68 -3.24 4.23 -10.61
CA LEU A 68 -4.67 3.92 -10.60
C LEU A 68 -5.11 3.14 -11.84
N LEU A 69 -4.56 3.48 -13.01
CA LEU A 69 -4.81 2.70 -14.23
C LEU A 69 -4.26 1.28 -14.11
N LEU A 70 -3.06 1.12 -13.54
CA LEU A 70 -2.48 -0.19 -13.25
C LEU A 70 -3.35 -0.97 -12.26
N ALA A 71 -3.78 -0.34 -11.17
CA ALA A 71 -4.68 -0.95 -10.19
C ALA A 71 -6.01 -1.36 -10.83
N ALA A 72 -6.61 -0.53 -11.68
CA ALA A 72 -7.83 -0.87 -12.41
C ALA A 72 -7.63 -2.04 -13.37
N TRP A 73 -6.47 -2.11 -14.05
CA TRP A 73 -6.10 -3.23 -14.90
C TRP A 73 -5.92 -4.53 -14.09
N ILE A 74 -5.20 -4.48 -12.97
CA ILE A 74 -5.01 -5.61 -12.04
C ILE A 74 -6.38 -6.09 -11.52
N TRP A 75 -7.24 -5.17 -11.10
CA TRP A 75 -8.58 -5.48 -10.62
C TRP A 75 -9.43 -6.19 -11.68
N ARG A 76 -9.35 -5.74 -12.94
CA ARG A 76 -10.12 -6.36 -14.03
C ARG A 76 -9.55 -7.71 -14.48
N LYS A 77 -8.23 -7.89 -14.49
CA LYS A 77 -7.56 -9.05 -15.10
C LYS A 77 -7.12 -10.12 -14.11
N LEU A 78 -6.67 -9.73 -12.92
CA LEU A 78 -6.01 -10.61 -11.96
C LEU A 78 -6.85 -10.87 -10.70
N VAL A 79 -7.82 -10.02 -10.38
CA VAL A 79 -8.76 -10.27 -9.27
C VAL A 79 -9.94 -11.11 -9.78
N PRO A 80 -10.23 -12.25 -9.13
CA PRO A 80 -11.36 -13.10 -9.50
C PRO A 80 -12.68 -12.33 -9.46
N PRO A 81 -13.61 -12.58 -10.40
CA PRO A 81 -14.86 -11.83 -10.47
C PRO A 81 -15.71 -11.91 -9.19
N SER A 82 -15.66 -13.03 -8.47
CA SER A 82 -16.31 -13.20 -7.16
C SER A 82 -15.82 -12.21 -6.11
N ASP A 83 -14.55 -11.82 -6.18
CA ASP A 83 -13.88 -11.05 -5.14
C ASP A 83 -13.82 -9.55 -5.50
N ARG A 84 -14.23 -9.17 -6.71
CA ARG A 84 -14.11 -7.79 -7.20
C ARG A 84 -14.89 -6.79 -6.36
N VAL A 85 -16.14 -7.10 -6.04
CA VAL A 85 -16.98 -6.22 -5.21
C VAL A 85 -16.42 -6.13 -3.80
N TYR A 86 -15.96 -7.26 -3.26
CA TYR A 86 -15.30 -7.30 -1.95
C TYR A 86 -14.05 -6.40 -1.93
N THR A 87 -13.16 -6.52 -2.92
CA THR A 87 -11.95 -5.68 -2.99
C THR A 87 -12.25 -4.18 -3.09
N LEU A 88 -13.32 -3.78 -3.82
CA LEU A 88 -13.76 -2.39 -3.84
C LEU A 88 -14.30 -1.94 -2.49
N GLY A 89 -15.09 -2.78 -1.82
CA GLY A 89 -15.58 -2.52 -0.46
C GLY A 89 -14.43 -2.33 0.53
N CYS A 90 -13.40 -3.18 0.46
CA CYS A 90 -12.19 -3.04 1.25
C CYS A 90 -11.43 -1.74 0.96
N ALA A 91 -11.27 -1.37 -0.33
CA ALA A 91 -10.63 -0.12 -0.72
C ALA A 91 -11.38 1.10 -0.15
N PHE A 92 -12.71 1.08 -0.21
CA PHE A 92 -13.56 2.14 0.30
C PHE A 92 -13.49 2.24 1.83
N LEU A 93 -13.66 1.12 2.53
CA LEU A 93 -13.61 1.06 3.99
C LEU A 93 -12.23 1.50 4.52
N LEU A 94 -11.15 1.06 3.85
CA LEU A 94 -9.81 1.44 4.21
C LEU A 94 -9.53 2.92 3.92
N GLY A 95 -10.01 3.45 2.80
CA GLY A 95 -9.91 4.88 2.50
C GLY A 95 -10.67 5.74 3.51
N PHE A 96 -11.87 5.32 3.91
CA PHE A 96 -12.63 6.00 4.96
C PHE A 96 -11.91 5.98 6.31
N LEU A 97 -11.31 4.83 6.66
CA LEU A 97 -10.48 4.72 7.86
C LEU A 97 -9.26 5.64 7.81
N GLN A 98 -8.57 5.73 6.66
CA GLN A 98 -7.44 6.65 6.49
C GLN A 98 -7.87 8.11 6.67
N ILE A 99 -9.03 8.50 6.13
CA ILE A 99 -9.62 9.82 6.34
C ILE A 99 -9.87 10.06 7.83
N TRP A 100 -10.54 9.12 8.50
CA TRP A 100 -10.89 9.25 9.91
C TRP A 100 -9.66 9.30 10.83
N LEU A 101 -8.66 8.46 10.60
CA LEU A 101 -7.39 8.52 11.32
C LEU A 101 -6.65 9.84 11.04
N GLY A 102 -6.67 10.31 9.78
CA GLY A 102 -6.07 11.59 9.41
C GLY A 102 -6.71 12.77 10.14
N THR A 103 -8.04 12.83 10.21
CA THR A 103 -8.74 13.89 10.93
C THR A 103 -8.52 13.80 12.45
N LEU A 104 -8.48 12.59 13.01
CA LEU A 104 -8.24 12.36 14.42
C LEU A 104 -6.82 12.77 14.84
N TYR A 105 -5.80 12.39 14.06
CA TYR A 105 -4.41 12.79 14.33
C TYR A 105 -4.18 14.29 14.12
N GLY A 106 -4.83 14.89 13.11
CA GLY A 106 -4.77 16.34 12.90
C GLY A 106 -5.48 17.14 14.00
N GLY A 107 -6.55 16.61 14.59
CA GLY A 107 -7.27 17.25 15.70
C GLY A 107 -6.59 17.07 17.07
N SER A 108 -5.82 15.98 17.25
CA SER A 108 -5.20 15.60 18.51
C SER A 108 -3.76 15.12 18.30
N PRO A 109 -2.77 16.03 18.21
CA PRO A 109 -1.38 15.69 17.91
C PRO A 109 -0.70 14.83 18.98
N GLN A 110 -1.28 14.73 20.18
CA GLN A 110 -0.80 13.86 21.27
C GLN A 110 -0.91 12.36 20.93
N LEU A 111 -1.73 12.01 19.93
CA LEU A 111 -1.95 10.62 19.50
C LEU A 111 -0.97 10.19 18.40
N VAL A 112 -0.11 11.09 17.93
CA VAL A 112 0.93 10.80 16.94
C VAL A 112 2.09 10.08 17.64
N ILE A 113 2.41 8.87 17.19
CA ILE A 113 3.45 8.01 17.74
C ILE A 113 4.78 8.29 17.04
N ILE A 114 4.80 8.27 15.71
CA ILE A 114 6.04 8.41 14.93
C ILE A 114 6.07 9.78 14.24
N ARG A 115 5.09 10.01 13.36
CA ARG A 115 4.96 11.24 12.57
C ARG A 115 3.54 11.36 12.06
N GLU A 116 3.06 12.61 11.99
CA GLU A 116 1.73 12.89 11.47
C GLU A 116 1.56 12.32 10.05
N GLY A 117 0.53 11.50 9.86
CA GLY A 117 0.22 10.83 8.60
C GLY A 117 1.00 9.53 8.33
N TRP A 118 2.09 9.22 9.05
CA TRP A 118 2.79 7.93 8.92
C TRP A 118 2.05 6.83 9.68
N ASP A 119 1.58 7.12 10.89
CA ASP A 119 0.86 6.14 11.72
C ASP A 119 -0.42 5.64 11.02
N ALA A 120 -1.16 6.57 10.40
CA ALA A 120 -2.33 6.23 9.58
C ALA A 120 -1.98 5.32 8.39
N ALA A 121 -0.84 5.56 7.73
CA ALA A 121 -0.35 4.73 6.63
C ALA A 121 0.06 3.33 7.12
N ILE A 122 0.76 3.24 8.26
CA ILE A 122 1.19 1.96 8.85
C ILE A 122 -0.03 1.11 9.24
N ILE A 123 -0.96 1.70 10.00
CA ILE A 123 -2.17 1.03 10.49
C ILE A 123 -3.04 0.57 9.33
N SER A 124 -3.27 1.44 8.34
CA SER A 124 -4.07 1.09 7.17
C SER A 124 -3.42 -0.01 6.33
N GLY A 125 -2.10 0.03 6.15
CA GLY A 125 -1.39 -1.06 5.49
C GLY A 125 -1.51 -2.39 6.24
N ALA A 126 -1.32 -2.38 7.56
CA ALA A 126 -1.50 -3.59 8.37
C ALA A 126 -2.93 -4.14 8.27
N LEU A 127 -3.95 -3.29 8.33
CA LEU A 127 -5.34 -3.69 8.15
C LEU A 127 -5.65 -4.21 6.73
N ALA A 128 -5.03 -3.65 5.69
CA ALA A 128 -5.18 -4.15 4.33
C ALA A 128 -4.75 -5.63 4.22
N SER A 129 -3.72 -6.03 4.97
CA SER A 129 -3.28 -7.44 5.03
C SER A 129 -4.30 -8.38 5.67
N LEU A 130 -5.07 -7.89 6.65
CA LEU A 130 -6.13 -8.65 7.31
C LEU A 130 -7.37 -8.79 6.44
N LEU A 131 -7.65 -7.78 5.60
CA LEU A 131 -8.75 -7.82 4.64
C LEU A 131 -8.45 -8.76 3.46
N THR A 132 -7.19 -8.81 3.01
CA THR A 132 -6.84 -9.72 1.92
C THR A 132 -5.36 -10.11 1.96
N LEU A 133 -5.09 -11.40 1.82
CA LEU A 133 -3.73 -11.96 1.76
C LEU A 133 -3.17 -12.03 0.33
N ARG A 134 -4.01 -11.79 -0.69
CA ARG A 134 -3.59 -11.81 -2.09
C ARG A 134 -2.94 -10.49 -2.47
N VAL A 135 -1.67 -10.54 -2.89
CA VAL A 135 -0.89 -9.36 -3.28
C VAL A 135 -1.60 -8.53 -4.35
N THR A 136 -2.23 -9.18 -5.34
CA THR A 136 -2.98 -8.48 -6.40
C THR A 136 -4.14 -7.65 -5.85
N SER A 137 -4.88 -8.18 -4.87
CA SER A 137 -5.96 -7.47 -4.20
C SER A 137 -5.44 -6.36 -3.28
N GLN A 138 -4.32 -6.59 -2.58
CA GLN A 138 -3.70 -5.59 -1.71
C GLN A 138 -3.31 -4.32 -2.48
N VAL A 139 -2.73 -4.47 -3.68
CA VAL A 139 -2.36 -3.33 -4.53
C VAL A 139 -3.58 -2.50 -4.91
N VAL A 140 -4.69 -3.16 -5.30
CA VAL A 140 -5.94 -2.47 -5.66
C VAL A 140 -6.53 -1.74 -4.45
N VAL A 141 -6.57 -2.40 -3.29
CA VAL A 141 -7.12 -1.85 -2.05
C VAL A 141 -6.32 -0.63 -1.60
N LEU A 142 -4.99 -0.73 -1.56
CA LEU A 142 -4.12 0.37 -1.12
C LEU A 142 -4.15 1.55 -2.08
N ALA A 143 -4.07 1.31 -3.40
CA ALA A 143 -4.13 2.38 -4.39
C ALA A 143 -5.50 3.09 -4.37
N GLY A 144 -6.60 2.32 -4.27
CA GLY A 144 -7.95 2.86 -4.17
C GLY A 144 -8.17 3.65 -2.89
N ALA A 145 -7.74 3.13 -1.75
CA ALA A 145 -7.83 3.81 -0.45
C ALA A 145 -7.04 5.12 -0.44
N ALA A 146 -5.80 5.10 -0.94
CA ALA A 146 -4.96 6.30 -1.01
C ALA A 146 -5.57 7.38 -1.93
N ALA A 147 -6.16 6.99 -3.06
CA ALA A 147 -6.86 7.92 -3.93
C ALA A 147 -8.09 8.52 -3.25
N LEU A 148 -8.92 7.69 -2.60
CA LEU A 148 -10.10 8.14 -1.88
C LEU A 148 -9.75 9.11 -0.74
N ALA A 149 -8.75 8.77 0.08
CA ALA A 149 -8.28 9.62 1.17
C ALA A 149 -7.72 10.95 0.67
N SER A 150 -7.09 10.97 -0.51
CA SER A 150 -6.54 12.20 -1.11
C SER A 150 -7.62 13.09 -1.72
N LEU A 151 -8.79 12.56 -2.05
CA LEU A 151 -9.93 13.35 -2.55
C LEU A 151 -10.72 14.02 -1.42
N TYR A 152 -10.62 13.53 -0.18
CA TYR A 152 -11.38 14.05 0.95
C TYR A 152 -11.13 15.54 1.26
N PRO A 153 -9.88 16.05 1.32
CA PRO A 153 -9.63 17.46 1.59
C PRO A 153 -10.26 18.39 0.54
N VAL A 154 -10.28 17.95 -0.73
CA VAL A 154 -10.92 18.70 -1.83
C VAL A 154 -12.44 18.79 -1.63
N TRP A 155 -13.06 17.75 -1.07
CA TRP A 155 -14.49 17.72 -0.81
C TRP A 155 -14.88 18.44 0.49
N ALA A 156 -14.09 18.26 1.55
CA ALA A 156 -14.38 18.80 2.88
C ALA A 156 -14.07 20.30 3.03
N ALA A 157 -13.06 20.81 2.30
CA ALA A 157 -12.60 22.19 2.40
C ALA A 157 -12.15 22.75 1.03
N PRO A 158 -13.04 22.81 0.03
CA PRO A 158 -12.69 23.31 -1.30
C PRO A 158 -12.21 24.77 -1.23
N GLY A 159 -10.95 25.01 -1.62
CA GLY A 159 -10.39 26.36 -1.78
C GLY A 159 -9.31 26.78 -0.79
N LEU A 160 -9.05 26.00 0.26
CA LEU A 160 -8.05 26.37 1.28
C LEU A 160 -6.62 25.94 0.92
N THR A 161 -6.45 24.81 0.23
CA THR A 161 -5.13 24.27 -0.13
C THR A 161 -5.17 23.50 -1.44
N VAL A 162 -4.19 23.73 -2.31
CA VAL A 162 -3.98 22.90 -3.53
C VAL A 162 -3.53 21.51 -3.07
N THR A 163 -4.34 20.49 -3.33
CA THR A 163 -4.00 19.10 -2.99
C THR A 163 -3.27 18.46 -4.17
N VAL A 164 -2.04 17.98 -3.94
CA VAL A 164 -1.23 17.29 -4.97
C VAL A 164 -1.29 15.78 -4.75
N ILE A 165 -1.95 15.06 -5.65
CA ILE A 165 -2.03 13.60 -5.65
C ILE A 165 -0.87 13.04 -6.47
N GLY A 166 -0.09 12.13 -5.89
CA GLY A 166 1.14 11.61 -6.52
C GLY A 166 2.37 12.49 -6.32
N GLY A 167 2.33 13.41 -5.37
CA GLY A 167 3.52 14.08 -4.86
C GLY A 167 4.41 13.11 -4.07
N ALA A 168 5.60 13.58 -3.70
CA ALA A 168 6.61 12.76 -3.04
C ALA A 168 6.13 12.22 -1.67
N ALA A 169 5.49 13.06 -0.85
CA ALA A 169 4.88 12.64 0.42
C ALA A 169 3.72 11.65 0.26
N TRP A 170 3.04 11.65 -0.90
CA TRP A 170 1.97 10.69 -1.20
C TRP A 170 2.55 9.30 -1.46
N TRP A 171 3.66 9.24 -2.21
CA TRP A 171 4.39 8.01 -2.47
C TRP A 171 5.04 7.44 -1.21
N ASP A 172 5.57 8.27 -0.32
CA ASP A 172 6.10 7.80 0.98
C ASP A 172 5.03 7.11 1.82
N LYS A 173 3.84 7.71 1.95
CA LYS A 173 2.72 7.10 2.68
C LYS A 173 2.29 5.79 2.05
N LEU A 174 2.21 5.73 0.72
CA LEU A 174 1.84 4.51 0.01
C LEU A 174 2.91 3.41 0.18
N ALA A 175 4.19 3.76 0.07
CA ALA A 175 5.30 2.84 0.27
C ALA A 175 5.30 2.28 1.70
N LEU A 176 5.09 3.14 2.69
CA LEU A 176 4.98 2.75 4.09
C LEU A 176 3.78 1.82 4.34
N ALA A 177 2.62 2.13 3.76
CA ALA A 177 1.44 1.28 3.85
C ALA A 177 1.64 -0.07 3.13
N ALA A 178 2.30 -0.08 1.98
CA ALA A 178 2.62 -1.33 1.27
C ALA A 178 3.61 -2.19 2.06
N PHE A 179 4.63 -1.56 2.65
CA PHE A 179 5.60 -2.24 3.51
C PHE A 179 4.93 -2.84 4.75
N SER A 180 4.14 -2.06 5.48
CA SER A 180 3.43 -2.55 6.67
C SER A 180 2.42 -3.66 6.32
N CYS A 181 1.73 -3.53 5.20
CA CYS A 181 0.83 -4.56 4.67
C CYS A 181 1.58 -5.88 4.39
N ARG A 182 2.75 -5.80 3.77
CA ARG A 182 3.53 -7.01 3.48
C ARG A 182 4.06 -7.65 4.75
N LEU A 183 4.61 -6.85 5.67
CA LEU A 183 5.10 -7.33 6.96
C LEU A 183 3.98 -8.03 7.75
N ALA A 184 2.80 -7.41 7.85
CA ALA A 184 1.65 -7.98 8.54
C ALA A 184 1.14 -9.26 7.86
N SER A 185 1.12 -9.31 6.51
CA SER A 185 0.75 -10.52 5.77
C SER A 185 1.67 -11.70 6.09
N LEU A 186 2.98 -11.45 6.17
CA LEU A 186 3.97 -12.48 6.50
C LEU A 186 3.80 -12.98 7.92
N VAL A 187 3.55 -12.07 8.88
CA VAL A 187 3.27 -12.43 10.28
C VAL A 187 2.02 -13.31 10.38
N VAL A 188 0.92 -12.93 9.70
CA VAL A 188 -0.32 -13.71 9.68
C VAL A 188 -0.10 -15.10 9.07
N GLN A 189 0.64 -15.18 7.96
CA GLN A 189 0.97 -16.46 7.31
C GLN A 189 1.85 -17.34 8.21
N ALA A 190 2.84 -16.75 8.89
CA ALA A 190 3.70 -17.47 9.83
C ALA A 190 2.91 -18.02 11.02
N LEU A 191 2.01 -17.21 11.59
CA LEU A 191 1.11 -17.63 12.69
C LEU A 191 0.16 -18.74 12.26
N ALA A 192 -0.43 -18.63 11.06
CA ALA A 192 -1.27 -19.69 10.50
C ALA A 192 -0.48 -21.00 10.31
N ALA A 193 0.76 -20.91 9.82
CA ALA A 193 1.63 -22.07 9.63
C ALA A 193 2.12 -22.69 10.94
N SER A 194 2.33 -21.90 12.00
CA SER A 194 2.67 -22.44 13.33
C SER A 194 1.47 -23.11 13.99
N LEU A 195 0.29 -22.50 13.91
CA LEU A 195 -0.94 -23.10 14.46
C LEU A 195 -1.32 -24.39 13.73
N GLY A 196 -1.19 -24.41 12.40
CA GLY A 196 -1.40 -25.62 11.60
C GLY A 196 -0.46 -26.77 12.01
N ARG A 197 0.82 -26.45 12.31
CA ARG A 197 1.79 -27.44 12.80
C ARG A 197 1.48 -27.96 14.21
N VAL A 198 0.98 -27.10 15.10
CA VAL A 198 0.60 -27.50 16.46
C VAL A 198 -0.64 -28.39 16.43
N LEU A 199 -1.66 -28.03 15.63
CA LEU A 199 -2.89 -28.80 15.48
C LEU A 199 -2.65 -30.15 14.78
N SER A 200 -1.79 -30.19 13.76
CA SER A 200 -1.44 -31.46 13.11
C SER A 200 -0.62 -32.40 14.01
N HIS A 201 0.17 -31.85 14.93
CA HIS A 201 0.91 -32.64 15.92
C HIS A 201 -0.01 -33.22 17.01
N GLN A 202 -1.15 -32.59 17.31
CA GLN A 202 -2.15 -33.13 18.25
C GLN A 202 -3.05 -34.20 17.62
N GLY A 203 -3.33 -34.14 16.32
CA GLY A 203 -4.11 -35.16 15.61
C GLY A 203 -3.36 -36.49 15.36
N ASN A 204 -2.07 -36.56 15.69
CA ASN A 204 -1.21 -37.74 15.48
C ASN A 204 -0.99 -38.57 16.76
N HIS A 205 -1.71 -38.29 17.86
CA HIS A 205 -1.80 -39.23 18.96
C HIS A 205 -2.79 -40.33 18.59
N PRO A 206 -2.36 -41.59 18.39
CA PRO A 206 -3.25 -42.69 18.08
C PRO A 206 -4.12 -42.95 19.31
N GLU A 207 -5.40 -42.60 19.24
CA GLU A 207 -6.45 -43.22 20.04
C GLU A 207 -6.56 -44.68 19.58
N GLY A 208 -5.75 -45.56 20.15
CA GLY A 208 -5.72 -46.95 19.67
C GLY A 208 -4.75 -47.89 20.38
N GLU A 209 -4.43 -47.68 21.66
CA GLU A 209 -3.89 -48.75 22.50
C GLU A 209 -4.40 -48.58 23.95
N ALA A 210 -5.56 -49.18 24.24
CA ALA A 210 -5.96 -49.66 25.57
C ALA A 210 -7.03 -50.74 25.42
#